data_AF-A0A1H5P5I3-F1
#
_entry.id   AF-A0A1H5P5I3-F1
#
_cell.length_a   1.000
_cell.length_b   1.000
_cell.length_c   1.000
_cell.angle_alpha   90.00
_cell.angle_beta   90.00
_cell.angle_gamma   90.00
#
_symmetry.space_group_name_H-M   'P 1'
#
loop_
_entity.id
_entity.type
_entity.pdbx_description
1 polymer ?
#
loop_
_entity_poly.entity_id
_entity_poly.type
_entity_poly.pdbx_seq_one_letter_code
_entity_poly.pdbx_strand_id
1 'polypeptide(L)'
;MKNGTVRRTFSQEVKLDLVRKIEQGDLRVLDVVGTYGVSKTAVYKWLRKYSDLYKKETRVVVEHKSISKKNRELQDHIKKLEQALGQKQMRIDYL
;
A
#
# COMPACT_ATOMS: atom_id res chain seq x y z
N MET A 1 25.23 -18.87 -6.53
CA MET A 1 25.39 -17.91 -7.64
C MET A 1 25.23 -16.51 -7.08
N LYS A 2 26.30 -15.71 -7.01
CA LYS A 2 26.23 -14.33 -6.50
C LYS A 2 25.66 -13.46 -7.61
N ASN A 3 24.38 -13.13 -7.55
CA ASN A 3 23.78 -12.12 -8.42
C ASN A 3 24.43 -10.78 -8.07
N GLY A 4 25.42 -10.38 -8.86
CA GLY A 4 26.03 -9.06 -8.77
C GLY A 4 24.92 -8.02 -8.80
N THR A 5 24.68 -7.37 -7.67
CA THR A 5 23.62 -6.38 -7.55
C THR A 5 24.05 -5.17 -8.36
N VAL A 6 23.66 -5.13 -9.63
CA VAL A 6 23.82 -3.95 -10.49
C VAL A 6 23.02 -2.85 -9.79
N ARG A 7 23.73 -1.87 -9.21
CA ARG A 7 23.10 -0.69 -8.61
C ARG A 7 22.53 0.16 -9.73
N ARG A 8 21.29 -0.13 -10.12
CA ARG A 8 20.52 0.70 -11.05
C ARG A 8 20.25 2.03 -10.38
N THR A 9 20.91 3.07 -10.89
CA THR A 9 20.74 4.44 -10.41
C THR A 9 19.72 5.10 -11.31
N PHE A 10 18.51 5.35 -10.79
CA PHE A 10 17.49 6.08 -11.54
C PHE A 10 17.85 7.56 -11.58
N SER A 11 17.65 8.19 -12.74
CA SER A 11 17.76 9.64 -12.89
C SER A 11 16.73 10.33 -12.01
N GLN A 12 16.96 11.62 -11.73
CA GLN A 12 16.06 12.40 -10.89
C GLN A 12 14.67 12.55 -11.52
N GLU A 13 14.60 12.71 -12.83
CA GLU A 13 13.36 12.83 -13.61
C GLU A 13 12.48 11.59 -13.46
N VAL A 14 13.07 10.40 -13.60
CA VAL A 14 12.34 9.13 -13.45
C VAL A 14 11.81 8.96 -12.02
N LYS A 15 12.59 9.38 -11.02
CA LYS A 15 12.14 9.36 -9.62
C LYS A 15 10.95 10.31 -9.40
N LEU A 16 10.97 11.49 -10.00
CA LEU A 16 9.88 12.47 -9.92
C LEU A 16 8.61 11.98 -10.63
N ASP A 17 8.74 11.43 -11.82
CA ASP A 17 7.61 10.86 -12.58
C ASP A 17 6.92 9.74 -11.81
N LEU A 18 7.70 8.81 -11.25
CA LEU A 18 7.17 7.72 -10.43
C LEU A 18 6.48 8.23 -9.16
N VAL A 19 7.05 9.23 -8.49
CA VAL A 19 6.41 9.83 -7.30
C VAL A 19 5.08 10.50 -7.66
N ARG A 20 5.02 11.25 -8.78
CA ARG A 20 3.78 11.88 -9.25
C ARG A 20 2.69 10.86 -9.56
N LYS A 21 3.03 9.77 -10.25
CA LYS A 21 2.08 8.68 -10.55
C LYS A 21 1.57 7.99 -9.28
N ILE A 22 2.41 7.88 -8.25
CA ILE A 22 1.98 7.37 -6.95
C ILE A 22 1.04 8.37 -6.26
N GLU A 23 1.34 9.67 -6.29
CA GLU A 23 0.46 10.72 -5.72
C GLU A 23 -0.89 10.82 -6.43
N GLN A 24 -0.91 10.64 -7.76
CA GLN A 24 -2.13 10.61 -8.58
C GLN A 24 -2.96 9.33 -8.35
N GLY A 25 -2.38 8.31 -7.71
CA GLY A 25 -3.05 7.03 -7.46
C GLY A 25 -2.98 6.02 -8.60
N ASP A 26 -2.29 6.36 -9.71
CA ASP A 26 -2.14 5.51 -10.89
C ASP A 26 -1.26 4.28 -10.62
N LEU A 27 -0.30 4.40 -9.70
CA LEU A 27 0.63 3.32 -9.33
C LEU A 27 0.75 3.18 -7.82
N ARG A 28 0.72 1.94 -7.30
CA ARG A 28 1.06 1.70 -5.88
C ARG A 28 2.56 1.53 -5.71
N VAL A 29 3.04 1.80 -4.50
CA VAL A 29 4.44 1.55 -4.09
C VAL A 29 4.87 0.11 -4.40
N LEU A 30 3.96 -0.86 -4.26
CA LEU A 30 4.21 -2.28 -4.56
C LEU A 30 4.40 -2.54 -6.06
N ASP A 31 3.63 -1.86 -6.91
CA ASP A 31 3.70 -2.00 -8.35
C ASP A 31 5.03 -1.44 -8.87
N VAL A 32 5.49 -0.33 -8.29
CA VAL A 32 6.81 0.25 -8.61
C VAL A 32 7.95 -0.69 -8.22
N VAL A 33 7.83 -1.36 -7.08
CA VAL A 33 8.83 -2.33 -6.59
C VAL A 33 8.90 -3.55 -7.51
N GLY A 34 7.75 -4.08 -7.92
CA GLY A 34 7.68 -5.24 -8.83
C GLY A 34 8.14 -4.91 -10.25
N THR A 35 7.65 -3.79 -10.81
CA THR A 35 7.86 -3.41 -12.21
C THR A 35 9.28 -2.90 -12.45
N TYR A 36 9.78 -2.03 -11.56
CA TYR A 36 11.08 -1.36 -11.75
C TYR A 36 12.21 -1.98 -10.93
N GLY A 37 11.92 -3.01 -10.13
CA GLY A 37 12.92 -3.70 -9.30
C GLY A 37 13.53 -2.79 -8.23
N VAL A 38 12.79 -1.76 -7.79
CA VAL A 38 13.24 -0.79 -6.78
C VAL A 38 12.90 -1.30 -5.40
N SER A 39 13.75 -1.09 -4.40
CA SER A 39 13.40 -1.43 -3.02
C SER A 39 12.27 -0.52 -2.50
N LYS A 40 11.35 -1.10 -1.71
CA LYS A 40 10.27 -0.34 -1.04
C LYS A 40 10.82 0.86 -0.28
N THR A 41 11.95 0.68 0.40
CA THR A 41 12.61 1.73 1.19
C THR A 41 13.12 2.89 0.33
N ALA A 42 13.62 2.64 -0.89
CA ALA A 42 14.03 3.70 -1.80
C ALA A 42 12.82 4.50 -2.30
N VAL A 43 11.72 3.82 -2.63
CA VAL A 43 10.47 4.49 -3.06
C VAL A 43 9.94 5.40 -1.95
N TYR A 44 9.86 4.92 -0.70
CA TYR A 44 9.45 5.77 0.43
C TYR A 44 10.40 6.96 0.68
N LYS A 45 11.71 6.80 0.46
CA LYS A 45 12.65 7.93 0.51
C LYS A 45 12.38 8.96 -0.58
N TRP A 46 11.98 8.53 -1.77
CA TRP A 46 11.63 9.44 -2.87
C TRP A 46 10.33 10.18 -2.59
N LEU A 47 9.28 9.50 -2.12
CA LEU A 47 8.06 10.13 -1.65
C LEU A 47 8.37 11.19 -0.60
N ARG A 48 9.12 10.86 0.46
CA ARG A 48 9.47 11.85 1.50
C ARG A 48 10.26 13.06 0.98
N LYS A 49 11.06 12.87 -0.08
CA LYS A 49 11.95 13.92 -0.62
C LYS A 49 11.27 14.79 -1.68
N TYR A 50 10.44 14.20 -2.54
CA TYR A 50 9.90 14.82 -3.75
C TYR A 50 8.39 15.02 -3.75
N SER A 51 7.64 14.31 -2.90
CA SER A 51 6.20 14.53 -2.76
C SER A 51 5.98 15.74 -1.84
N ASP A 52 5.33 16.77 -2.40
CA ASP A 52 4.95 17.98 -1.65
C ASP A 52 3.81 17.66 -0.66
N LEU A 53 2.96 16.68 -0.99
CA LEU A 53 1.95 16.13 -0.09
C LEU A 53 2.61 15.47 1.13
N TYR A 54 3.61 14.60 0.94
CA TYR A 54 4.33 13.94 2.04
C TYR A 54 5.19 14.89 2.89
N LYS A 55 5.68 15.99 2.31
CA LYS A 55 6.41 17.03 3.03
C LYS A 55 5.51 17.73 4.04
N LYS A 56 4.24 18.01 3.68
CA LYS A 56 3.21 18.51 4.61
C LYS A 56 2.71 17.42 5.56
N GLU A 57 2.56 16.19 5.08
CA GLU A 57 2.09 15.03 5.85
C GLU A 57 3.16 14.36 6.71
N THR A 58 4.40 14.84 6.82
CA THR A 58 5.38 14.24 7.76
C THR A 58 4.90 14.37 9.23
N ARG A 59 3.88 15.20 9.51
CA ARG A 59 3.12 15.18 10.78
C ARG A 59 2.02 14.09 10.86
N VAL A 60 1.62 13.51 9.73
CA VAL A 60 0.49 12.60 9.49
C VAL A 60 0.92 11.13 9.25
N VAL A 61 2.21 10.81 9.18
CA VAL A 61 2.74 9.43 8.95
C VAL A 61 2.32 8.39 10.02
N VAL A 62 1.62 8.79 11.08
CA VAL A 62 0.93 7.88 12.01
C VAL A 62 -0.32 7.23 11.36
N GLU A 63 -0.98 7.87 10.39
CA GLU A 63 -2.27 7.43 9.86
C GLU A 63 -2.20 6.29 8.84
N HIS A 64 -1.15 6.15 8.01
CA HIS A 64 -1.11 5.06 7.02
C HIS A 64 -1.04 3.65 7.65
N LYS A 65 -0.36 3.52 8.81
CA LYS A 65 -0.42 2.29 9.62
C LYS A 65 -1.80 2.10 10.25
N SER A 66 -2.45 3.19 10.68
CA SER A 66 -3.79 3.18 11.28
C SER A 66 -4.88 2.76 10.29
N ILE A 67 -4.86 3.28 9.06
CA ILE A 67 -5.83 2.97 8.01
C ILE A 67 -5.72 1.50 7.59
N SER A 68 -4.50 0.99 7.42
CA SER A 68 -4.29 -0.43 7.05
C SER A 68 -4.79 -1.38 8.14
N LYS A 69 -4.62 -1.01 9.42
CA LYS A 69 -5.14 -1.77 10.56
C LYS A 69 -6.67 -1.72 10.61
N LYS A 70 -7.25 -0.54 10.42
CA LYS A 70 -8.70 -0.33 10.47
C LYS A 70 -9.42 -1.04 9.33
N ASN A 71 -8.84 -1.07 8.13
CA ASN A 71 -9.37 -1.86 7.00
C ASN A 71 -9.40 -3.36 7.32
N ARG A 72 -8.35 -3.87 7.97
CA ARG A 72 -8.28 -5.29 8.35
C ARG A 72 -9.31 -5.64 9.43
N GLU A 73 -9.47 -4.78 10.44
CA GLU A 73 -10.49 -4.94 11.48
C GLU A 73 -11.91 -4.91 10.91
N LEU A 74 -12.18 -4.01 9.96
CA LEU A 74 -13.47 -3.93 9.28
C LEU A 74 -13.74 -5.20 8.43
N GLN A 75 -12.74 -5.70 7.71
CA GLN A 75 -12.86 -6.96 6.97
C GLN A 75 -13.13 -8.17 7.88
N ASP A 76 -12.47 -8.24 9.04
CA ASP A 76 -12.71 -9.31 10.02
C ASP A 76 -14.13 -9.24 10.61
N HIS A 77 -14.68 -8.04 10.80
CA HIS A 77 -16.08 -7.88 11.23
C HIS A 77 -17.09 -8.30 10.16
N ILE A 78 -16.87 -7.93 8.90
CA ILE A 78 -17.73 -8.36 7.79
C ILE A 78 -17.79 -9.89 7.74
N LYS A 79 -16.62 -10.55 7.81
CA LYS A 79 -16.54 -12.01 7.78
C LYS A 79 -17.29 -12.68 8.94
N LYS A 80 -17.21 -12.12 10.15
CA LYS A 80 -17.98 -12.62 11.31
C LYS A 80 -19.48 -12.47 11.12
N LEU A 81 -19.92 -11.33 10.57
CA LEU A 81 -21.33 -11.07 10.32
C LEU A 81 -21.89 -11.97 9.22
N GLU A 82 -21.14 -12.20 8.14
CA GLU A 82 -21.48 -13.14 7.08
C GLU A 82 -21.63 -14.57 7.62
N GLN A 83 -20.72 -15.01 8.48
CA GLN A 83 -20.79 -16.33 9.10
C GLN A 83 -22.02 -16.48 10.01
N ALA A 84 -22.33 -15.46 10.81
CA ALA A 84 -23.50 -15.45 11.68
C ALA A 84 -24.81 -15.44 10.88
N LEU A 85 -24.87 -14.72 9.76
CA LEU A 85 -26.01 -14.73 8.84
C LEU A 85 -26.21 -16.12 8.21
N GLY A 86 -25.15 -16.75 7.72
CA GLY A 86 -25.23 -18.11 7.18
C GLY A 86 -25.72 -19.15 8.18
N GLN A 87 -25.28 -19.06 9.45
CA GLN A 87 -25.79 -19.93 10.52
C GLN A 87 -27.27 -19.70 10.82
N LYS A 88 -27.74 -18.45 10.77
CA LYS A 88 -29.17 -18.13 10.97
C LYS A 88 -30.01 -18.65 9.82
N GLN A 89 -29.55 -18.50 8.57
CA GLN A 89 -30.28 -18.96 7.39
C GLN A 89 -30.45 -20.50 7.41
N MET A 90 -29.39 -21.25 7.69
CA MET A 90 -29.48 -22.72 7.83
C MET A 90 -30.44 -23.16 8.92
N ARG A 91 -30.65 -22.36 9.97
CA ARG A 91 -31.56 -22.68 11.08
C ARG A 91 -33.02 -22.43 10.73
N ILE A 92 -33.29 -21.49 9.82
CA ILE A 92 -34.62 -21.19 9.29
C ILE A 92 -34.98 -22.23 8.21
N ASP A 93 -34.04 -22.59 7.35
CA ASP A 93 -34.27 -23.54 6.26
C ASP A 93 -34.47 -25.00 6.74
N TYR A 94 -34.15 -25.29 8.01
CA TYR A 94 -34.32 -26.62 8.64
C TYR A 94 -35.60 -26.74 9.49
N LEU A 95 -36.40 -25.68 9.58
CA LEU A 95 -37.71 -25.63 10.25
C LEU A 95 -38.84 -25.61 9.21
#